data_AF-A0A6I5C9Q2-F1
#
_entry.id   AF-A0A6I5C9Q2-F1
#
_cell.length_a   1.000
_cell.length_b   1.000
_cell.length_c   1.000
_cell.angle_alpha   90.00
_cell.angle_beta   90.00
_cell.angle_gamma   90.00
#
_symmetry.space_group_name_H-M   'P 1'
#
loop_
_entity.id
_entity.type
_entity.pdbx_description
1 polymer ?
#
loop_
_entity_poly.entity_id
_entity_poly.type
_entity_poly.pdbx_seq_one_letter_code
_entity_poly.pdbx_strand_id
1 'polypeptide(L)'
;WVREHPEWFSTRPDGTIAYAENPPKAYQDIYPLNFDNDPEGLYVELLRIVLFWVEQGVRVFRVDNPHTKPLAFWDRLIWRVKETHPDVLFLAEAFTRPAVLQGLAKAGFTQSYTYFTWRTTKEELTSYATELAEGAHFLRPNLFVNTPDILHATLQHGGPAMFALRAALAATLSPSWGVYSGYELYEHRPVRHGSEEYLDSEKYQLRPRDFAAAEAQGRSLAPWLTLLNRVRRAHPALQQLRQVRFLDVGNDALLAYAKTDPASGETVLCVVTLSPHRPEEGIVHDVPEVFQLPPGARLLLRDEVGGEVSEWTSATP
;
A
#
# COMPACT_ATOMS: atom_id res chain seq x y z
N TRP A 1 21.51 22.85 -10.82
CA TRP A 1 22.24 22.17 -9.72
C TRP A 1 23.56 21.53 -10.13
N VAL A 2 23.65 20.50 -11.01
CA VAL A 2 24.97 19.88 -11.34
C VAL A 2 26.05 20.89 -11.74
N ARG A 3 25.70 21.93 -12.50
CA ARG A 3 26.65 22.98 -12.91
C ARG A 3 26.84 24.10 -11.88
N GLU A 4 25.80 24.42 -11.12
CA GLU A 4 25.71 25.62 -10.25
C GLU A 4 26.05 25.33 -8.79
N HIS A 5 25.80 24.08 -8.37
CA HIS A 5 25.96 23.54 -7.03
C HIS A 5 26.66 22.17 -7.09
N PRO A 6 27.88 22.09 -7.65
CA PRO A 6 28.63 20.84 -7.73
C PRO A 6 28.90 20.21 -6.35
N GLU A 7 28.93 21.02 -5.29
CA GLU A 7 29.08 20.58 -3.89
C GLU A 7 27.97 19.62 -3.43
N TRP A 8 26.76 19.71 -4.00
CA TRP A 8 25.66 18.80 -3.67
C TRP A 8 25.78 17.41 -4.30
N PHE A 9 26.93 17.08 -4.91
CA PHE A 9 27.20 15.79 -5.53
C PHE A 9 28.56 15.24 -5.09
N SER A 10 28.68 13.91 -5.05
CA SER A 10 29.96 13.24 -4.82
C SER A 10 30.75 13.15 -6.12
N THR A 11 31.78 13.99 -6.26
CA THR A 11 32.67 13.99 -7.42
C THR A 11 33.84 13.02 -7.21
N ARG A 12 34.06 12.13 -8.18
CA ARG A 12 35.16 11.18 -8.22
C ARG A 12 36.50 11.89 -8.51
N PRO A 13 37.65 11.24 -8.27
CA PRO A 13 38.96 11.83 -8.54
C PRO A 13 39.18 12.26 -10.01
N ASP A 14 38.47 11.65 -10.95
CA ASP A 14 38.51 11.98 -12.39
C ASP A 14 37.56 13.14 -12.78
N GLY A 15 36.85 13.73 -11.81
CA GLY A 15 35.89 14.80 -12.03
C GLY A 15 34.48 14.34 -12.42
N THR A 16 34.22 13.03 -12.50
CA THR A 16 32.89 12.50 -12.85
C THR A 16 32.01 12.30 -11.61
N ILE A 17 30.68 12.26 -11.80
CA ILE A 17 29.71 11.90 -10.74
C ILE A 17 29.18 10.51 -11.06
N ALA A 18 29.15 9.63 -10.06
CA ALA A 18 28.56 8.30 -10.20
C ALA A 18 27.04 8.41 -10.36
N TYR A 19 26.45 7.62 -11.26
CA TYR A 19 25.00 7.50 -11.34
C TYR A 19 24.43 6.83 -10.08
N ALA A 20 23.13 7.01 -9.82
CA ALA A 20 22.50 6.43 -8.63
C ALA A 20 22.24 4.93 -8.78
N GLU A 21 22.33 4.19 -7.68
CA GLU A 21 22.02 2.77 -7.63
C GLU A 21 21.12 2.46 -6.43
N ASN A 22 20.24 1.48 -6.61
CA ASN A 22 19.54 0.80 -5.52
C ASN A 22 19.62 -0.71 -5.80
N PRO A 23 20.73 -1.37 -5.44
CA PRO A 23 21.04 -2.71 -5.91
C PRO A 23 19.87 -3.70 -5.74
N PRO A 24 19.54 -4.48 -6.79
CA PRO A 24 20.31 -4.66 -8.04
C PRO A 24 20.00 -3.63 -9.14
N LYS A 25 19.17 -2.60 -8.90
CA LYS A 25 18.81 -1.60 -9.91
C LYS A 25 19.90 -0.52 -10.04
N ALA A 26 20.17 -0.12 -11.28
CA ALA A 26 21.05 0.98 -11.64
C ALA A 26 20.23 2.04 -12.41
N TYR A 27 20.49 3.31 -12.13
CA TYR A 27 19.78 4.44 -12.73
C TYR A 27 20.78 5.37 -13.40
N GLN A 28 21.22 5.03 -14.62
CA GLN A 28 22.27 5.75 -15.33
C GLN A 28 21.90 7.19 -15.73
N ASP A 29 20.62 7.53 -15.67
CA ASP A 29 20.04 8.81 -16.04
C ASP A 29 19.95 9.82 -14.88
N ILE A 30 20.31 9.43 -13.65
CA ILE A 30 20.22 10.30 -12.46
C ILE A 30 21.47 10.26 -11.58
N TYR A 31 21.73 11.37 -10.87
CA TYR A 31 22.81 11.48 -9.87
C TYR A 31 22.27 11.57 -8.45
N PRO A 32 22.87 10.87 -7.46
CA PRO A 32 22.48 11.02 -6.07
C PRO A 32 23.01 12.33 -5.50
N LEU A 33 22.20 12.99 -4.67
CA LEU A 33 22.63 14.16 -3.91
C LEU A 33 23.51 13.73 -2.72
N ASN A 34 24.55 14.51 -2.46
CA ASN A 34 25.41 14.40 -1.28
C ASN A 34 24.93 15.41 -0.23
N PHE A 35 24.55 14.90 0.94
CA PHE A 35 24.01 15.71 2.05
C PHE A 35 25.08 16.14 3.06
N ASP A 36 26.33 15.73 2.88
CA ASP A 36 27.42 15.94 3.84
C ASP A 36 28.32 17.13 3.47
N ASN A 37 28.46 17.44 2.18
CA ASN A 37 29.35 18.51 1.71
C ASN A 37 28.83 19.92 2.01
N ASP A 38 27.52 20.15 1.83
CA ASP A 38 26.81 21.40 2.15
C ASP A 38 25.39 21.08 2.68
N PRO A 39 25.29 20.58 3.92
CA PRO A 39 24.01 20.14 4.49
C PRO A 39 22.99 21.27 4.61
N GLU A 40 23.42 22.50 4.95
CA GLU A 40 22.51 23.62 5.16
C GLU A 40 22.00 24.21 3.85
N GLY A 41 22.87 24.42 2.84
CA GLY A 41 22.43 24.94 1.55
C GLY A 41 21.45 24.00 0.86
N LEU A 42 21.75 22.70 0.85
CA LEU A 42 20.84 21.70 0.28
C LEU A 42 19.52 21.61 1.06
N TYR A 43 19.57 21.68 2.40
CA TYR A 43 18.36 21.68 3.23
C TYR A 43 17.44 22.86 2.93
N VAL A 44 17.99 24.08 2.87
CA VAL A 44 17.22 25.30 2.59
C VAL A 44 16.55 25.21 1.23
N GLU A 45 17.26 24.73 0.21
CA GLU A 45 16.71 24.61 -1.14
C GLU A 45 15.61 23.54 -1.23
N LEU A 46 15.80 22.37 -0.61
CA LEU A 46 14.78 21.32 -0.59
C LEU A 46 13.54 21.75 0.18
N LEU A 47 13.71 22.46 1.31
CA LEU A 47 12.58 23.05 2.04
C LEU A 47 11.84 24.08 1.18
N ARG A 48 12.57 24.96 0.47
CA ARG A 48 11.98 25.96 -0.44
C ARG A 48 11.13 25.30 -1.53
N ILE A 49 11.60 24.20 -2.12
CA ILE A 49 10.85 23.44 -3.14
C ILE A 49 9.57 22.84 -2.55
N VAL A 50 9.64 22.23 -1.36
CA VAL A 50 8.45 21.66 -0.71
C VAL A 50 7.43 22.75 -0.41
N LEU A 51 7.86 23.86 0.20
CA LEU A 51 6.97 24.98 0.54
C LEU A 51 6.37 25.64 -0.71
N PHE A 52 7.13 25.75 -1.81
CA PHE A 52 6.59 26.23 -3.08
C PHE A 52 5.36 25.42 -3.52
N TRP A 53 5.44 24.09 -3.52
CA TRP A 53 4.30 23.24 -3.89
C TRP A 53 3.16 23.30 -2.88
N VAL A 54 3.46 23.47 -1.59
CA VAL A 54 2.45 23.70 -0.56
C VAL A 54 1.69 25.01 -0.83
N GLU A 55 2.37 26.09 -1.21
CA GLU A 55 1.73 27.34 -1.61
C GLU A 55 0.83 27.17 -2.85
N GLN A 56 1.17 26.22 -3.75
CA GLN A 56 0.33 25.86 -4.90
C GLN A 56 -0.84 24.90 -4.57
N GLY A 57 -1.05 24.58 -3.28
CA GLY A 57 -2.17 23.73 -2.84
C GLY A 57 -1.85 22.24 -2.74
N VAL A 58 -0.61 21.80 -3.00
CA VAL A 58 -0.21 20.41 -2.77
C VAL A 58 -0.15 20.14 -1.27
N ARG A 59 -0.80 19.05 -0.83
CA ARG A 59 -0.85 18.65 0.60
C ARG A 59 -0.31 17.25 0.88
N VAL A 60 -0.03 16.47 -0.16
CA VAL A 60 0.47 15.10 0.01
C VAL A 60 1.69 14.92 -0.88
N PHE A 61 2.81 14.52 -0.27
CA PHE A 61 4.05 14.20 -0.97
C PHE A 61 4.34 12.71 -0.84
N ARG A 62 4.32 11.99 -1.97
CA ARG A 62 4.91 10.65 -2.07
C ARG A 62 6.40 10.82 -2.28
N VAL A 63 7.19 10.51 -1.27
CA VAL A 63 8.64 10.71 -1.27
C VAL A 63 9.32 9.43 -1.76
N ASP A 64 10.10 9.57 -2.83
CA ASP A 64 10.81 8.48 -3.48
C ASP A 64 12.04 8.02 -2.67
N ASN A 65 12.13 6.72 -2.42
CA ASN A 65 13.28 6.06 -1.78
C ASN A 65 13.92 6.86 -0.62
N PRO A 66 13.16 7.32 0.40
CA PRO A 66 13.70 8.20 1.44
C PRO A 66 14.79 7.52 2.28
N HIS A 67 14.82 6.18 2.30
CA HIS A 67 15.84 5.38 2.96
C HIS A 67 17.26 5.52 2.35
N THR A 68 17.38 6.14 1.18
CA THR A 68 18.67 6.45 0.55
C THR A 68 19.23 7.82 0.94
N LYS A 69 18.48 8.59 1.74
CA LYS A 69 18.85 9.93 2.21
C LYS A 69 18.97 9.90 3.75
N PRO A 70 19.74 10.82 4.37
CA PRO A 70 19.91 10.81 5.82
C PRO A 70 18.59 10.94 6.58
N LEU A 71 18.40 10.13 7.62
CA LEU A 71 17.18 10.17 8.45
C LEU A 71 16.99 11.54 9.11
N ALA A 72 18.07 12.15 9.59
CA ALA A 72 18.04 13.47 10.25
C ALA A 72 17.57 14.59 9.32
N PHE A 73 17.85 14.48 8.02
CA PHE A 73 17.33 15.44 7.03
C PHE A 73 15.79 15.36 6.97
N TRP A 74 15.23 14.16 6.91
CA TRP A 74 13.78 13.97 6.85
C TRP A 74 13.07 14.46 8.11
N ASP A 75 13.60 14.11 9.29
CA ASP A 75 13.05 14.57 10.57
C ASP A 75 12.95 16.11 10.59
N ARG A 76 14.07 16.78 10.28
CA ARG A 76 14.11 18.25 10.23
C ARG A 76 13.15 18.83 9.20
N LEU A 77 13.14 18.31 7.97
CA LEU A 77 12.30 18.83 6.87
C LEU A 77 10.81 18.68 7.20
N ILE A 78 10.38 17.50 7.64
CA ILE A 78 8.97 17.20 7.90
C ILE A 78 8.45 18.10 9.01
N TRP A 79 9.17 18.20 10.13
CA TRP A 79 8.72 19.02 11.25
C TRP A 79 8.72 20.50 10.90
N ARG A 80 9.71 20.99 10.15
CA ARG A 80 9.73 22.38 9.70
C ARG A 80 8.55 22.73 8.80
N VAL A 81 8.15 21.84 7.89
CA VAL A 81 6.94 22.06 7.07
C VAL A 81 5.68 22.04 7.93
N LYS A 82 5.60 21.11 8.88
CA LYS A 82 4.43 20.96 9.76
C LYS A 82 4.24 22.07 10.79
N GLU A 83 5.29 22.82 11.12
CA GLU A 83 5.19 24.02 11.96
C GLU A 83 4.22 25.06 11.38
N THR A 84 4.20 25.22 10.06
CA THR A 84 3.30 26.19 9.38
C THR A 84 2.17 25.53 8.59
N HIS A 85 2.32 24.26 8.21
CA HIS A 85 1.34 23.49 7.42
C HIS A 85 1.13 22.09 8.00
N PRO A 86 0.49 21.97 9.18
CA PRO A 86 0.32 20.69 9.88
C PRO A 86 -0.55 19.67 9.12
N ASP A 87 -1.33 20.12 8.14
CA ASP A 87 -2.17 19.32 7.25
C ASP A 87 -1.37 18.62 6.13
N VAL A 88 -0.10 18.98 5.92
CA VAL A 88 0.75 18.34 4.91
C VAL A 88 1.16 16.93 5.33
N LEU A 89 0.97 15.96 4.43
CA LEU A 89 1.24 14.54 4.66
C LEU A 89 2.40 14.06 3.79
N PHE A 90 3.24 13.19 4.37
CA PHE A 90 4.38 12.57 3.68
C PHE A 90 4.21 11.05 3.66
N LEU A 91 4.26 10.44 2.47
CA LEU A 91 4.26 9.00 2.25
C LEU A 91 5.68 8.53 1.91
N ALA A 92 6.25 7.68 2.75
CA ALA A 92 7.57 7.09 2.52
C ALA A 92 7.49 5.87 1.60
N GLU A 93 8.07 5.95 0.41
CA GLU A 93 8.28 4.78 -0.45
C GLU A 93 9.61 4.09 -0.11
N ALA A 94 9.60 3.26 0.94
CA ALA A 94 10.81 2.64 1.47
C ALA A 94 10.71 1.11 1.50
N PHE A 95 11.03 0.47 0.38
CA PHE A 95 11.22 -0.99 0.31
C PHE A 95 12.62 -1.38 0.78
N THR A 96 12.83 -1.33 2.08
CA THR A 96 14.12 -1.59 2.74
C THR A 96 13.94 -2.54 3.93
N ARG A 97 14.96 -2.74 4.78
CA ARG A 97 14.84 -3.56 6.00
C ARG A 97 13.89 -2.93 7.03
N PRO A 98 13.21 -3.72 7.88
CA PRO A 98 12.21 -3.22 8.82
C PRO A 98 12.68 -2.08 9.71
N ALA A 99 13.91 -2.15 10.24
CA ALA A 99 14.44 -1.11 11.13
C ALA A 99 14.49 0.28 10.48
N VAL A 100 14.86 0.36 9.18
CA VAL A 100 14.94 1.64 8.46
C VAL A 100 13.53 2.13 8.09
N LEU A 101 12.66 1.24 7.61
CA LEU A 101 11.27 1.56 7.29
C LEU A 101 10.53 2.12 8.52
N GLN A 102 10.63 1.45 9.66
CA GLN A 102 10.02 1.90 10.91
C GLN A 102 10.69 3.16 11.46
N GLY A 103 12.01 3.31 11.28
CA GLY A 103 12.75 4.52 11.65
C GLY A 103 12.24 5.76 10.92
N LEU A 104 11.97 5.66 9.61
CA LEU A 104 11.39 6.74 8.81
C LEU A 104 9.98 7.12 9.31
N ALA A 105 9.13 6.14 9.61
CA ALA A 105 7.80 6.40 10.18
C ALA A 105 7.90 7.16 11.52
N LYS A 106 8.82 6.72 12.40
CA LYS A 106 9.07 7.38 13.70
C LYS A 106 9.65 8.79 13.57
N ALA A 107 10.40 9.08 12.50
CA ALA A 107 10.92 10.41 12.20
C ALA A 107 9.85 11.40 11.68
N GLY A 108 8.60 10.97 11.47
CA GLY A 108 7.48 11.86 11.17
C GLY A 108 6.80 11.62 9.82
N PHE A 109 7.25 10.62 9.03
CA PHE A 109 6.51 10.21 7.84
C PHE A 109 5.08 9.79 8.23
N THR A 110 4.10 10.35 7.53
CA THR A 110 2.69 10.18 7.87
C THR A 110 2.22 8.77 7.52
N GLN A 111 2.65 8.28 6.36
CA GLN A 111 2.34 6.95 5.83
C GLN A 111 3.61 6.26 5.33
N SER A 112 3.55 4.93 5.24
CA SER A 112 4.63 4.09 4.71
C SER A 112 4.09 3.11 3.67
N TYR A 113 4.82 2.94 2.57
CA TYR A 113 4.73 1.71 1.79
C TYR A 113 5.11 0.50 2.65
N THR A 114 4.72 -0.70 2.22
CA THR A 114 4.81 -1.92 3.01
C THR A 114 5.27 -3.10 2.16
N TYR A 115 5.48 -4.26 2.78
CA TYR A 115 5.81 -5.50 2.08
C TYR A 115 4.59 -6.24 1.52
N PHE A 116 3.42 -5.61 1.47
CA PHE A 116 2.15 -6.28 1.17
C PHE A 116 2.16 -7.06 -0.14
N THR A 117 2.78 -6.54 -1.20
CA THR A 117 2.88 -7.21 -2.51
C THR A 117 3.55 -8.59 -2.42
N TRP A 118 4.51 -8.74 -1.50
CA TRP A 118 5.23 -9.99 -1.22
C TRP A 118 4.69 -10.74 0.01
N ARG A 119 3.44 -10.50 0.40
CA ARG A 119 2.69 -11.32 1.36
C ARG A 119 1.52 -11.94 0.63
N THR A 120 1.60 -13.24 0.41
CA THR A 120 0.75 -13.96 -0.54
C THR A 120 0.04 -15.15 0.08
N THR A 121 0.66 -15.83 1.03
CA THR A 121 0.03 -16.94 1.76
C THR A 121 -0.85 -16.42 2.91
N LYS A 122 -1.75 -17.27 3.41
CA LYS A 122 -2.57 -16.98 4.58
C LYS A 122 -1.73 -16.60 5.80
N GLU A 123 -0.66 -17.35 6.07
CA GLU A 123 0.27 -17.12 7.17
C GLU A 123 1.00 -15.77 7.01
N GLU A 124 1.55 -15.50 5.82
CA GLU A 124 2.25 -14.25 5.52
C GLU A 124 1.35 -13.03 5.69
N LEU A 125 0.11 -13.10 5.18
CA LEU A 125 -0.87 -12.02 5.29
C LEU A 125 -1.30 -11.80 6.74
N THR A 126 -1.57 -12.88 7.48
CA THR A 126 -1.99 -12.83 8.89
C THR A 126 -0.90 -12.25 9.77
N SER A 127 0.32 -12.79 9.66
CA SER A 127 1.47 -12.33 10.44
C SER A 127 1.77 -10.85 10.14
N TYR A 128 1.81 -10.47 8.86
CA TYR A 128 2.16 -9.11 8.50
C TYR A 128 1.08 -8.08 8.84
N ALA A 129 -0.20 -8.41 8.66
CA ALA A 129 -1.29 -7.52 9.07
C ALA A 129 -1.32 -7.33 10.60
N THR A 130 -0.98 -8.38 11.36
CA THR A 130 -0.84 -8.30 12.82
C THR A 130 0.31 -7.37 13.20
N GLU A 131 1.48 -7.50 12.58
CA GLU A 131 2.63 -6.59 12.79
C GLU A 131 2.24 -5.13 12.52
N LEU A 132 1.51 -4.87 11.42
CA LEU A 132 1.04 -3.52 11.07
C LEU A 132 0.04 -2.96 12.09
N ALA A 133 -0.85 -3.80 12.63
CA ALA A 133 -1.82 -3.41 13.66
C ALA A 133 -1.13 -3.06 14.99
N GLU A 134 -0.11 -3.84 15.39
CA GLU A 134 0.71 -3.58 16.58
C GLU A 134 1.54 -2.29 16.41
N GLY A 135 2.08 -2.07 15.20
CA GLY A 135 2.86 -0.89 14.83
C GLY A 135 2.05 0.40 14.61
N ALA A 136 0.72 0.35 14.71
CA ALA A 136 -0.19 1.45 14.38
C ALA A 136 0.00 2.76 15.17
N HIS A 137 0.79 2.72 16.25
CA HIS A 137 1.11 3.90 17.07
C HIS A 137 2.17 4.81 16.45
N PHE A 138 2.95 4.33 15.48
CA PHE A 138 3.92 5.15 14.75
C PHE A 138 3.88 4.97 13.23
N LEU A 139 3.34 3.86 12.72
CA LEU A 139 3.31 3.54 11.29
C LEU A 139 1.87 3.46 10.79
N ARG A 140 1.59 4.12 9.65
CA ARG A 140 0.33 3.97 8.92
C ARG A 140 0.61 3.36 7.55
N PRO A 141 0.17 2.13 7.28
CA PRO A 141 0.46 1.46 6.02
C PRO A 141 -0.37 2.05 4.88
N ASN A 142 0.26 2.22 3.72
CA ASN A 142 -0.42 2.44 2.45
C ASN A 142 -0.23 1.19 1.57
N LEU A 143 -1.27 0.38 1.48
CA LEU A 143 -1.21 -0.90 0.76
C LEU A 143 -1.50 -0.71 -0.72
N PHE A 144 -0.46 -0.42 -1.49
CA PHE A 144 -0.55 -0.45 -2.94
C PHE A 144 -0.64 -1.89 -3.45
N VAL A 145 -1.62 -2.17 -4.32
CA VAL A 145 -1.78 -3.50 -4.95
C VAL A 145 -0.76 -3.76 -6.06
N ASN A 146 -0.28 -2.69 -6.68
CA ASN A 146 0.78 -2.65 -7.67
C ASN A 146 1.43 -1.25 -7.66
N THR A 147 2.62 -1.13 -8.24
CA THR A 147 3.27 0.16 -8.51
C THR A 147 3.87 0.11 -9.92
N PRO A 148 4.36 1.22 -10.50
CA PRO A 148 5.08 1.19 -11.78
C PRO A 148 6.30 0.25 -11.82
N ASP A 149 6.83 -0.11 -10.65
CA ASP A 149 8.02 -0.95 -10.44
C ASP A 149 7.69 -2.37 -9.94
N ILE A 150 6.44 -2.63 -9.53
CA ILE A 150 6.05 -3.88 -8.87
C ILE A 150 4.79 -4.45 -9.54
N LEU A 151 5.02 -5.48 -10.35
CA LEU A 151 4.05 -6.44 -10.88
C LEU A 151 4.38 -7.82 -10.30
N HIS A 152 3.84 -8.13 -9.13
CA HIS A 152 4.14 -9.38 -8.45
C HIS A 152 3.69 -10.62 -9.24
N ALA A 153 4.41 -11.74 -9.13
CA ALA A 153 4.14 -12.98 -9.88
C ALA A 153 2.72 -13.53 -9.69
N THR A 154 2.10 -13.30 -8.52
CA THR A 154 0.69 -13.68 -8.28
C THR A 154 -0.25 -13.02 -9.29
N LEU A 155 -0.02 -11.75 -9.64
CA LEU A 155 -0.82 -11.03 -10.65
C LEU A 155 -0.50 -11.52 -12.07
N GLN A 156 0.75 -11.90 -12.34
CA GLN A 156 1.17 -12.43 -13.65
C GLN A 156 0.52 -13.77 -13.98
N HIS A 157 0.26 -14.61 -12.98
CA HIS A 157 -0.23 -15.98 -13.16
C HIS A 157 -1.67 -16.20 -12.71
N GLY A 158 -2.20 -15.38 -11.82
CA GLY A 158 -3.52 -15.57 -11.19
C GLY A 158 -4.71 -15.04 -12.01
N GLY A 159 -4.47 -14.42 -13.15
CA GLY A 159 -5.53 -13.89 -14.02
C GLY A 159 -6.42 -12.82 -13.35
N PRO A 160 -7.55 -12.46 -13.96
CA PRO A 160 -8.44 -11.39 -13.46
C PRO A 160 -8.91 -11.58 -12.01
N ALA A 161 -9.14 -12.82 -11.59
CA ALA A 161 -9.55 -13.15 -10.22
C ALA A 161 -8.52 -12.68 -9.19
N MET A 162 -7.22 -12.91 -9.43
CA MET A 162 -6.19 -12.48 -8.48
C MET A 162 -6.12 -10.95 -8.32
N PHE A 163 -6.42 -10.18 -9.37
CA PHE A 163 -6.55 -8.72 -9.23
C PHE A 163 -7.71 -8.35 -8.31
N ALA A 164 -8.87 -9.01 -8.45
CA ALA A 164 -10.00 -8.78 -7.56
C ALA A 164 -9.65 -9.11 -6.09
N LEU A 165 -8.98 -10.25 -5.85
CA LEU A 165 -8.60 -10.72 -4.52
C LEU A 165 -7.56 -9.80 -3.86
N ARG A 166 -6.50 -9.39 -4.58
CA ARG A 166 -5.49 -8.47 -4.05
C ARG A 166 -6.07 -7.08 -3.76
N ALA A 167 -7.00 -6.61 -4.59
CA ALA A 167 -7.75 -5.38 -4.30
C ALA A 167 -8.61 -5.50 -3.05
N ALA A 168 -9.34 -6.61 -2.88
CA ALA A 168 -10.12 -6.86 -1.68
C ALA A 168 -9.24 -6.80 -0.42
N LEU A 169 -8.16 -7.59 -0.40
CA LEU A 169 -7.22 -7.64 0.72
C LEU A 169 -6.64 -6.27 1.08
N ALA A 170 -6.15 -5.50 0.10
CA ALA A 170 -5.60 -4.18 0.36
C ALA A 170 -6.66 -3.22 0.91
N ALA A 171 -7.85 -3.25 0.31
CA ALA A 171 -8.98 -2.37 0.63
C ALA A 171 -9.63 -2.68 1.98
N THR A 172 -9.53 -3.90 2.51
CA THR A 172 -10.17 -4.24 3.79
C THR A 172 -9.17 -4.40 4.93
N LEU A 173 -7.92 -4.81 4.68
CA LEU A 173 -6.90 -4.93 5.73
C LEU A 173 -6.42 -3.54 6.21
N SER A 174 -6.20 -2.59 5.30
CA SER A 174 -5.62 -1.28 5.66
C SER A 174 -6.59 -0.12 5.50
N PRO A 175 -6.54 0.90 6.39
CA PRO A 175 -7.31 2.12 6.21
C PRO A 175 -6.80 2.98 5.04
N SER A 176 -5.59 2.76 4.53
CA SER A 176 -5.07 3.41 3.32
C SER A 176 -4.55 2.36 2.34
N TRP A 177 -4.99 2.47 1.08
CA TRP A 177 -4.62 1.56 -0.01
C TRP A 177 -4.48 2.34 -1.31
N GLY A 178 -3.82 1.74 -2.29
CA GLY A 178 -3.52 2.40 -3.57
C GLY A 178 -3.52 1.44 -4.75
N VAL A 179 -3.75 2.00 -5.93
CA VAL A 179 -3.77 1.29 -7.22
C VAL A 179 -3.01 2.14 -8.23
N TYR A 180 -2.14 1.51 -9.02
CA TYR A 180 -1.50 2.13 -10.17
C TYR A 180 -2.29 1.81 -11.45
N SER A 181 -2.54 2.84 -12.28
CA SER A 181 -3.39 2.77 -13.48
C SER A 181 -2.98 1.67 -14.45
N GLY A 182 -3.96 0.92 -14.95
CA GLY A 182 -3.77 -0.29 -15.76
C GLY A 182 -4.06 -1.56 -14.96
N TYR A 183 -4.08 -1.48 -13.63
CA TYR A 183 -4.51 -2.58 -12.76
C TYR A 183 -5.96 -3.01 -13.06
N GLU A 184 -6.84 -2.03 -13.27
CA GLU A 184 -8.24 -2.26 -13.61
C GLU A 184 -8.43 -2.92 -14.98
N LEU A 185 -7.40 -2.90 -15.83
CA LEU A 185 -7.39 -3.57 -17.13
C LEU A 185 -6.67 -4.92 -17.10
N TYR A 186 -6.29 -5.39 -15.91
CA TYR A 186 -5.55 -6.64 -15.72
C TYR A 186 -4.21 -6.68 -16.47
N GLU A 187 -3.52 -5.54 -16.56
CA GLU A 187 -2.16 -5.49 -17.14
C GLU A 187 -1.20 -6.35 -16.30
N HIS A 188 -0.77 -7.49 -16.86
CA HIS A 188 -0.07 -8.54 -16.09
C HIS A 188 1.17 -9.10 -16.81
N ARG A 189 1.59 -8.52 -17.93
CA ARG A 189 2.73 -9.01 -18.71
C ARG A 189 4.04 -8.43 -18.17
N PRO A 190 4.98 -9.26 -17.66
CA PRO A 190 6.30 -8.78 -17.27
C PRO A 190 7.21 -8.59 -18.48
N VAL A 191 8.25 -7.77 -18.34
CA VAL A 191 9.26 -7.56 -19.39
C VAL A 191 10.03 -8.85 -19.72
N ARG A 192 10.19 -9.74 -18.75
CA ARG A 192 10.74 -11.09 -18.89
C ARG A 192 10.31 -11.98 -17.73
N HIS A 193 10.41 -13.29 -17.91
CA HIS A 193 10.15 -14.25 -16.83
C HIS A 193 10.99 -13.96 -15.57
N GLY A 194 10.37 -14.00 -14.40
CA GLY A 194 10.99 -13.73 -13.11
C GLY A 194 11.24 -12.24 -12.80
N SER A 195 10.81 -11.32 -13.67
CA SER A 195 10.85 -9.88 -13.40
C SER A 195 9.52 -9.40 -12.83
N GLU A 196 9.58 -8.44 -11.90
CA GLU A 196 8.42 -7.68 -11.44
C GLU A 196 8.20 -6.37 -12.23
N GLU A 197 8.99 -6.12 -13.27
CA GLU A 197 8.83 -4.94 -14.12
C GLU A 197 7.81 -5.21 -15.24
N TYR A 198 6.92 -4.26 -15.50
CA TYR A 198 5.95 -4.33 -16.58
C TYR A 198 6.63 -4.36 -17.95
N LEU A 199 6.08 -5.15 -18.88
CA LEU A 199 6.38 -5.04 -20.31
C LEU A 199 5.90 -3.67 -20.82
N ASP A 200 6.70 -3.04 -21.69
CA ASP A 200 6.41 -1.74 -22.30
C ASP A 200 6.08 -0.67 -21.26
N SER A 201 6.86 -0.64 -20.16
CA SER A 201 6.58 0.16 -18.96
C SER A 201 6.34 1.64 -19.27
N GLU A 202 5.27 2.20 -18.70
CA GLU A 202 4.89 3.61 -18.83
C GLU A 202 5.98 4.58 -18.34
N LYS A 203 6.91 4.09 -17.50
CA LYS A 203 8.10 4.85 -17.09
C LYS A 203 8.96 5.31 -18.26
N TYR A 204 8.91 4.61 -19.40
CA TYR A 204 9.78 4.85 -20.55
C TYR A 204 9.01 5.15 -21.85
N GLN A 205 7.68 5.13 -21.83
CA GLN A 205 6.84 5.37 -23.00
C GLN A 205 5.43 5.82 -22.63
N LEU A 206 4.78 6.56 -23.52
CA LEU A 206 3.36 6.87 -23.36
C LEU A 206 2.52 5.59 -23.48
N ARG A 207 1.55 5.42 -22.57
CA ARG A 207 0.65 4.27 -22.50
C ARG A 207 -0.81 4.71 -22.48
N PRO A 208 -1.35 5.23 -23.60
CA PRO A 208 -2.76 5.56 -23.67
C PRO A 208 -3.61 4.29 -23.49
N ARG A 209 -4.67 4.40 -22.70
CA ARG A 209 -5.59 3.30 -22.37
C ARG A 209 -7.03 3.73 -22.66
N ASP A 210 -7.78 2.88 -23.34
CA ASP A 210 -9.21 3.09 -23.53
C ASP A 210 -10.00 2.39 -22.42
N PHE A 211 -10.13 3.08 -21.28
CA PHE A 211 -10.84 2.58 -20.10
C PHE A 211 -12.34 2.43 -20.35
N ALA A 212 -12.94 3.38 -21.09
CA ALA A 212 -14.37 3.38 -21.37
C ALA A 212 -14.76 2.16 -22.23
N ALA A 213 -14.00 1.84 -23.26
CA ALA A 213 -14.23 0.64 -24.04
C ALA A 213 -14.02 -0.65 -23.22
N ALA A 214 -13.05 -0.66 -22.29
CA ALA A 214 -12.82 -1.80 -21.42
C ALA A 214 -14.00 -2.08 -20.47
N GLU A 215 -14.55 -1.02 -19.87
CA GLU A 215 -15.71 -1.12 -19.00
C GLU A 215 -16.96 -1.53 -19.78
N ALA A 216 -17.23 -0.92 -20.94
CA ALA A 216 -18.37 -1.26 -21.80
C ALA A 216 -18.35 -2.73 -22.28
N GLN A 217 -17.16 -3.34 -22.37
CA GLN A 217 -16.97 -4.73 -22.78
C GLN A 217 -16.91 -5.71 -21.59
N GLY A 218 -17.13 -5.25 -20.35
CA GLY A 218 -17.09 -6.09 -19.15
C GLY A 218 -15.70 -6.62 -18.80
N ARG A 219 -14.63 -5.99 -19.34
CA ARG A 219 -13.23 -6.40 -19.16
C ARG A 219 -12.44 -5.38 -18.32
N SER A 220 -13.12 -4.82 -17.32
CA SER A 220 -12.57 -3.85 -16.38
C SER A 220 -12.91 -4.24 -14.94
N LEU A 221 -11.95 -4.07 -14.03
CA LEU A 221 -12.15 -4.23 -12.59
C LEU A 221 -12.69 -2.94 -11.94
N ALA A 222 -12.83 -1.84 -12.68
CA ALA A 222 -13.26 -0.55 -12.13
C ALA A 222 -14.57 -0.62 -11.33
N PRO A 223 -15.61 -1.40 -11.73
CA PRO A 223 -16.81 -1.57 -10.90
C PRO A 223 -16.51 -2.20 -9.53
N TRP A 224 -15.62 -3.20 -9.47
CA TRP A 224 -15.19 -3.84 -8.23
C TRP A 224 -14.43 -2.86 -7.32
N LEU A 225 -13.47 -2.11 -7.86
CA LEU A 225 -12.74 -1.07 -7.11
C LEU A 225 -13.69 0.02 -6.59
N THR A 226 -14.71 0.36 -7.37
CA THR A 226 -15.76 1.32 -6.97
C THR A 226 -16.59 0.80 -5.80
N LEU A 227 -16.99 -0.48 -5.85
CA LEU A 227 -17.71 -1.13 -4.76
C LEU A 227 -16.87 -1.15 -3.47
N LEU A 228 -15.62 -1.62 -3.54
CA LEU A 228 -14.73 -1.64 -2.38
C LEU A 228 -14.58 -0.26 -1.73
N ASN A 229 -14.41 0.79 -2.54
CA ASN A 229 -14.34 2.16 -2.02
C ASN A 229 -15.65 2.66 -1.42
N ARG A 230 -16.80 2.25 -1.96
CA ARG A 230 -18.11 2.58 -1.40
C ARG A 230 -18.29 1.92 -0.02
N VAL A 231 -18.00 0.62 0.08
CA VAL A 231 -18.08 -0.15 1.33
C VAL A 231 -17.16 0.46 2.39
N ARG A 232 -15.90 0.77 2.05
CA ARG A 232 -14.97 1.45 2.97
C ARG A 232 -15.45 2.80 3.48
N ARG A 233 -16.16 3.58 2.66
CA ARG A 233 -16.73 4.88 3.06
C ARG A 233 -17.95 4.70 3.97
N ALA A 234 -18.72 3.64 3.74
CA ALA A 234 -19.92 3.34 4.52
C ALA A 234 -19.60 2.75 5.91
N HIS A 235 -18.48 2.04 6.05
CA HIS A 235 -18.12 1.31 7.26
C HIS A 235 -16.85 1.84 7.93
N PRO A 236 -16.96 2.66 9.01
CA PRO A 236 -15.84 3.15 9.80
C PRO A 236 -14.87 2.06 10.29
N ALA A 237 -15.33 0.81 10.48
CA ALA A 237 -14.47 -0.30 10.88
C ALA A 237 -13.32 -0.55 9.88
N LEU A 238 -13.56 -0.35 8.58
CA LEU A 238 -12.55 -0.51 7.54
C LEU A 238 -11.57 0.67 7.48
N GLN A 239 -11.87 1.77 8.17
CA GLN A 239 -11.03 2.97 8.30
C GLN A 239 -10.11 2.88 9.53
N GLN A 240 -10.20 1.81 10.32
CA GLN A 240 -9.31 1.53 11.43
C GLN A 240 -8.14 0.61 11.03
N LEU A 241 -7.08 0.60 11.84
CA LEU A 241 -5.92 -0.30 11.66
C LEU A 241 -5.74 -1.29 12.81
N ARG A 242 -5.90 -0.83 14.06
CA ARG A 242 -5.50 -1.58 15.27
C ARG A 242 -6.37 -2.80 15.56
N GLN A 243 -7.68 -2.68 15.34
CA GLN A 243 -8.65 -3.68 15.76
C GLN A 243 -8.91 -4.65 14.61
N VAL A 244 -7.92 -5.48 14.29
CA VAL A 244 -8.09 -6.63 13.39
C VAL A 244 -8.00 -7.92 14.21
N ARG A 245 -8.98 -8.82 14.03
CA ARG A 245 -9.00 -10.16 14.64
C ARG A 245 -9.14 -11.19 13.53
N PHE A 246 -8.17 -12.09 13.43
CA PHE A 246 -8.22 -13.21 12.48
C PHE A 246 -9.04 -14.36 13.07
N LEU A 247 -9.84 -15.02 12.23
CA LEU A 247 -10.68 -16.16 12.61
C LEU A 247 -10.18 -17.42 11.90
N ASP A 248 -10.37 -18.56 12.54
CA ASP A 248 -10.13 -19.85 11.89
C ASP A 248 -11.26 -20.16 10.89
N VAL A 249 -10.88 -20.79 9.78
CA VAL A 249 -11.77 -21.19 8.69
C VAL A 249 -11.53 -22.64 8.23
N GLY A 250 -10.54 -23.34 8.82
CA GLY A 250 -10.24 -24.73 8.48
C GLY A 250 -9.75 -24.99 7.04
N ASN A 251 -9.49 -23.93 6.26
CA ASN A 251 -8.96 -23.98 4.89
C ASN A 251 -7.82 -22.96 4.73
N ASP A 252 -6.65 -23.40 4.25
CA ASP A 252 -5.46 -22.56 4.04
C ASP A 252 -5.58 -21.61 2.85
N ALA A 253 -6.49 -21.91 1.91
CA ALA A 253 -6.83 -21.04 0.80
C ALA A 253 -7.89 -20.00 1.16
N LEU A 254 -8.44 -19.99 2.38
CA LEU A 254 -9.38 -18.99 2.86
C LEU A 254 -8.76 -18.18 4.01
N LEU A 255 -8.97 -16.87 3.98
CA LEU A 255 -8.58 -15.94 5.03
C LEU A 255 -9.82 -15.23 5.58
N ALA A 256 -10.08 -15.38 6.88
CA ALA A 256 -11.17 -14.72 7.59
C ALA A 256 -10.63 -13.76 8.65
N TYR A 257 -11.13 -12.53 8.67
CA TYR A 257 -10.80 -11.54 9.69
C TYR A 257 -11.92 -10.54 9.90
N ALA A 258 -12.04 -10.04 11.12
CA ALA A 258 -12.96 -8.99 11.49
C ALA A 258 -12.20 -7.71 11.81
N LYS A 259 -12.81 -6.57 11.50
CA LYS A 259 -12.36 -5.25 11.93
C LYS A 259 -13.46 -4.55 12.70
N THR A 260 -13.09 -3.85 13.76
CA THR A 260 -14.03 -3.13 14.62
C THR A 260 -13.67 -1.66 14.69
N ASP A 261 -14.69 -0.80 14.63
CA ASP A 261 -14.57 0.61 14.99
C ASP A 261 -14.80 0.80 16.50
N PRO A 262 -13.80 1.24 17.28
CA PRO A 262 -13.96 1.42 18.72
C PRO A 262 -14.98 2.51 19.09
N ALA A 263 -15.25 3.46 18.19
CA ALA A 263 -16.14 4.57 18.49
C ALA A 263 -17.63 4.18 18.39
N SER A 264 -18.00 3.48 17.32
CA SER A 264 -19.39 3.03 17.08
C SER A 264 -19.68 1.61 17.56
N GLY A 265 -18.65 0.77 17.73
CA GLY A 265 -18.80 -0.67 17.93
C GLY A 265 -19.17 -1.43 16.66
N GLU A 266 -19.19 -0.78 15.49
CA GLU A 266 -19.39 -1.45 14.20
C GLU A 266 -18.29 -2.48 13.96
N THR A 267 -18.67 -3.71 13.58
CA THR A 267 -17.75 -4.75 13.15
C THR A 267 -18.05 -5.15 11.71
N VAL A 268 -17.01 -5.27 10.89
CA VAL A 268 -17.07 -5.84 9.54
C VAL A 268 -16.28 -7.15 9.52
N LEU A 269 -16.92 -8.24 9.10
CA LEU A 269 -16.29 -9.52 8.84
C LEU A 269 -15.92 -9.63 7.36
N CYS A 270 -14.68 -9.99 7.07
CA CYS A 270 -14.17 -10.24 5.73
C CYS A 270 -13.77 -11.71 5.60
N VAL A 271 -14.24 -12.38 4.56
CA VAL A 271 -13.80 -13.74 4.18
C VAL A 271 -13.33 -13.68 2.73
N VAL A 272 -12.07 -14.02 2.49
CA VAL A 272 -11.42 -13.85 1.18
C VAL A 272 -10.71 -15.15 0.80
N THR A 273 -11.00 -15.66 -0.39
CA THR A 273 -10.20 -16.74 -0.99
C THR A 273 -8.85 -16.21 -1.48
N LEU A 274 -7.80 -17.01 -1.32
CA LEU A 274 -6.45 -16.77 -1.86
C LEU A 274 -6.22 -17.60 -3.13
N SER A 275 -7.20 -18.42 -3.53
CA SER A 275 -7.17 -19.28 -4.71
C SER A 275 -7.92 -18.60 -5.86
N PRO A 276 -7.23 -18.17 -6.94
CA PRO A 276 -7.88 -17.46 -8.04
C PRO A 276 -8.52 -18.39 -9.08
N HIS A 277 -8.35 -19.72 -8.97
CA HIS A 277 -8.68 -20.66 -10.05
C HIS A 277 -9.79 -21.65 -9.71
N ARG A 278 -10.09 -21.85 -8.43
CA ARG A 278 -11.08 -22.84 -7.99
C ARG A 278 -11.91 -22.30 -6.82
N PRO A 279 -13.19 -22.71 -6.73
CA PRO A 279 -13.98 -22.50 -5.52
C PRO A 279 -13.27 -23.12 -4.31
N GLU A 280 -13.41 -22.48 -3.16
CA GLU A 280 -12.89 -22.94 -1.88
C GLU A 280 -14.03 -22.86 -0.86
N GLU A 281 -14.14 -23.88 -0.01
CA GLU A 281 -15.15 -24.00 1.04
C GLU A 281 -14.44 -24.13 2.39
N GLY A 282 -15.06 -23.63 3.46
CA GLY A 282 -14.52 -23.71 4.81
C GLY A 282 -15.50 -23.15 5.84
N ILE A 283 -15.37 -23.56 7.09
CA ILE A 283 -16.30 -23.16 8.16
C ILE A 283 -15.62 -22.08 8.99
N VAL A 284 -16.19 -20.88 9.04
CA VAL A 284 -15.66 -19.81 9.89
C VAL A 284 -16.11 -20.03 11.34
N HIS A 285 -15.14 -20.11 12.24
CA HIS A 285 -15.36 -20.34 13.66
C HIS A 285 -15.40 -19.03 14.47
N ASP A 286 -16.07 -19.05 15.62
CA ASP A 286 -16.08 -17.97 16.63
C ASP A 286 -16.65 -16.62 16.16
N VAL A 287 -17.52 -16.64 15.15
CA VAL A 287 -18.10 -15.43 14.54
C VAL A 287 -18.87 -14.56 15.55
N PRO A 288 -19.74 -15.07 16.44
CA PRO A 288 -20.43 -14.23 17.43
C PRO A 288 -19.49 -13.40 18.32
N GLU A 289 -18.31 -13.93 18.63
CA GLU A 289 -17.38 -13.28 19.55
C GLU A 289 -16.76 -12.01 18.95
N VAL A 290 -16.52 -11.95 17.64
CA VAL A 290 -16.00 -10.73 17.00
C VAL A 290 -17.03 -9.60 16.96
N PHE A 291 -18.31 -9.93 17.15
CA PHE A 291 -19.40 -8.97 17.34
C PHE A 291 -19.74 -8.74 18.82
N GLN A 292 -18.89 -9.19 19.75
CA GLN A 292 -19.08 -9.06 21.20
C GLN A 292 -20.38 -9.74 21.70
N LEU A 293 -20.82 -10.80 21.01
CA LEU A 293 -21.96 -11.61 21.39
C LEU A 293 -21.50 -12.91 22.07
N PRO A 294 -22.34 -13.50 22.95
CA PRO A 294 -22.01 -14.76 23.59
C PRO A 294 -21.92 -15.92 22.58
N PRO A 295 -21.14 -16.98 22.90
CA PRO A 295 -21.13 -18.21 22.09
C PRO A 295 -22.54 -18.76 21.89
N GLY A 296 -22.84 -19.20 20.66
CA GLY A 296 -24.17 -19.71 20.27
C GLY A 296 -25.21 -18.64 19.92
N ALA A 297 -24.87 -17.34 20.01
CA ALA A 297 -25.75 -16.29 19.49
C ALA A 297 -25.94 -16.43 17.98
N ARG A 298 -27.13 -16.02 17.51
CA ARG A 298 -27.47 -15.94 16.09
C ARG A 298 -27.27 -14.51 15.61
N LEU A 299 -26.63 -14.36 14.47
CA LEU A 299 -26.33 -13.09 13.82
C LEU A 299 -26.98 -13.04 12.45
N LEU A 300 -27.59 -11.93 12.10
CA LEU A 300 -27.94 -11.66 10.71
C LEU A 300 -26.84 -10.80 10.10
N LEU A 301 -26.11 -11.35 9.15
CA LEU A 301 -25.06 -10.66 8.41
C LEU A 301 -25.56 -10.33 7.01
N ARG A 302 -25.20 -9.14 6.54
CA ARG A 302 -25.41 -8.73 5.16
C ARG A 302 -24.08 -8.76 4.43
N ASP A 303 -24.02 -9.45 3.30
CA ASP A 303 -22.89 -9.35 2.38
C ASP A 303 -23.00 -8.05 1.57
N GLU A 304 -22.06 -7.15 1.76
CA GLU A 304 -22.01 -5.88 1.00
C GLU A 304 -21.61 -6.07 -0.47
N VAL A 305 -21.14 -7.27 -0.86
CA VAL A 305 -20.82 -7.61 -2.25
C VAL A 305 -22.03 -8.13 -3.00
N GLY A 306 -22.63 -9.24 -2.54
CA GLY A 306 -23.79 -9.88 -3.16
C GLY A 306 -25.14 -9.29 -2.73
N GLY A 307 -25.19 -8.57 -1.61
CA GLY A 307 -26.41 -8.02 -1.02
C GLY A 307 -27.25 -9.03 -0.22
N GLU A 308 -26.83 -10.29 -0.17
CA GLU A 308 -27.52 -11.37 0.54
C GLU A 308 -27.50 -11.16 2.05
N VAL A 309 -28.56 -11.59 2.73
CA VAL A 309 -28.63 -11.60 4.19
C VAL A 309 -28.72 -13.05 4.65
N SER A 310 -27.81 -13.47 5.53
CA SER A 310 -27.74 -14.83 6.04
C SER A 310 -27.65 -14.86 7.57
N GLU A 311 -28.18 -15.93 8.16
CA GLU A 311 -28.07 -16.20 9.60
C GLU A 311 -26.78 -16.97 9.89
N TRP A 312 -25.96 -16.45 10.80
CA TRP A 312 -24.67 -17.01 11.21
C TRP A 312 -24.69 -17.39 12.68
N THR A 313 -23.97 -18.45 13.03
CA THR A 313 -23.77 -18.93 14.41
C THR A 313 -22.27 -19.13 14.69
N SER A 314 -21.92 -19.78 15.80
CA SER A 314 -20.52 -20.08 16.18
C SER A 314 -19.71 -20.88 15.15
N ALA A 315 -20.38 -21.60 14.25
CA ALA A 315 -19.76 -22.27 13.12
C ALA A 315 -20.70 -22.11 11.92
N THR A 316 -20.26 -21.39 10.88
CA THR A 316 -21.06 -21.16 9.67
C THR A 316 -20.24 -21.56 8.44
N PRO A 317 -20.82 -22.35 7.51
CA PRO A 317 -20.18 -22.74 6.25
C PRO A 317 -19.88 -21.59 5.29
#